data_AF-A0A2P4X682-F1
#
_entry.id   AF-A0A2P4X682-F1
#
_cell.length_a   1.000
_cell.length_b   1.000
_cell.length_c   1.000
_cell.angle_alpha   90.00
_cell.angle_beta   90.00
_cell.angle_gamma   90.00
#
_symmetry.space_group_name_H-M   'P 1'
#
loop_
_entity.id
_entity.type
_entity.pdbx_description
1 polymer ?
#
loop_
_entity_poly.entity_id
_entity_poly.type
_entity_poly.pdbx_seq_one_letter_code
_entity_poly.pdbx_strand_id
1 'polypeptide(L)'
;MIDQIVREDMDLRQKRGSRRLSSTQCTNESSENEYRHATYSVKMPRTLIAPTVRSSFKAFVSAQDLTDTLAAFNNLIADCGLNGAKLQEPWHVYFHIRNAVYGRLGFRQKQLFRLLDARFNLEVYKLRPVSTKRVCVVGAGPVGLRAAVELALLGGNVSVLEKRTKFSRENRLHLWPWVVQDLAMLGAKVLFKNFCKSRTYFHVSTRQLQVILLKVALLVGVKVYSATGFEGIVPPEAEEDGNPFYSIKTEPQIPVAEYTAVIGATGVNDQLANPGGINRFVFSQKESLGIVCYFPNLETPEEMKTKEFSWTAQLKHHMLHKMREIGIDLENIVYFRGEMHYLVMTPKRQN
;
A
#
# COMPACT_ATOMS: atom_id res chain seq x y z
N MET A 1 0.20 12.45 -18.62
CA MET A 1 0.10 10.99 -18.77
C MET A 1 -0.67 10.34 -17.63
N ILE A 2 -0.20 10.32 -16.36
CA ILE A 2 -1.01 9.78 -15.24
C ILE A 2 -2.28 10.59 -14.99
N ASP A 3 -2.18 11.93 -14.91
CA ASP A 3 -3.36 12.79 -14.76
C ASP A 3 -4.32 12.69 -15.96
N GLN A 4 -3.81 12.28 -17.12
CA GLN A 4 -4.60 12.09 -18.33
C GLN A 4 -5.29 10.72 -18.34
N ILE A 5 -4.61 9.65 -17.92
CA ILE A 5 -5.18 8.31 -17.75
C ILE A 5 -6.24 8.29 -16.63
N VAL A 6 -5.98 8.99 -15.51
CA VAL A 6 -6.94 9.11 -14.40
C VAL A 6 -8.16 9.94 -14.82
N ARG A 7 -7.98 11.00 -15.61
CA ARG A 7 -9.10 11.78 -16.18
C ARG A 7 -9.89 10.99 -17.22
N GLU A 8 -9.22 10.28 -18.13
CA GLU A 8 -9.86 9.51 -19.19
C GLU A 8 -10.73 8.37 -18.65
N ASP A 9 -10.31 7.66 -17.58
CA ASP A 9 -11.15 6.61 -16.95
C ASP A 9 -12.31 7.19 -16.12
N MET A 10 -12.11 8.36 -15.50
CA MET A 10 -13.20 9.09 -14.83
C MET A 10 -14.28 9.54 -15.82
N ASP A 11 -13.88 10.05 -16.99
CA ASP A 11 -14.78 10.45 -18.06
C ASP A 11 -15.48 9.25 -18.72
N LEU A 12 -14.78 8.11 -18.88
CA LEU A 12 -15.35 6.87 -19.41
C LEU A 12 -16.39 6.26 -18.47
N ARG A 13 -16.20 6.35 -17.16
CA ARG A 13 -17.17 5.87 -16.15
C ARG A 13 -18.40 6.78 -16.08
N GLN A 14 -18.24 8.10 -16.24
CA GLN A 14 -19.38 9.02 -16.35
C GLN A 14 -20.20 8.79 -17.62
N LYS A 15 -19.55 8.54 -18.76
CA LYS A 15 -20.25 8.27 -20.04
C LYS A 15 -21.04 6.97 -20.07
N ARG A 16 -20.64 5.94 -19.29
CA ARG A 16 -21.40 4.68 -19.18
C ARG A 16 -22.66 4.79 -18.31
N GLY A 17 -22.82 5.86 -17.53
CA GLY A 17 -23.97 6.08 -16.64
C GLY A 17 -25.06 7.01 -17.17
N SER A 18 -24.91 7.62 -18.34
CA SER A 18 -25.83 8.68 -18.78
C SER A 18 -26.36 8.45 -20.19
N ARG A 19 -27.54 7.81 -20.29
CA ARG A 19 -28.39 7.93 -21.49
C ARG A 19 -29.06 9.30 -21.45
N ARG A 20 -28.68 10.15 -22.42
CA ARG A 20 -29.31 11.37 -22.93
C ARG A 20 -30.41 12.01 -22.08
N LEU A 21 -30.15 13.24 -21.62
CA LEU A 21 -31.12 14.35 -21.75
C LEU A 21 -30.37 15.63 -22.14
N SER A 22 -31.12 16.47 -22.85
CA SER A 22 -30.73 17.59 -23.71
C SER A 22 -30.18 18.82 -22.98
N SER A 23 -29.46 19.63 -23.75
CA SER A 23 -28.77 20.90 -23.48
C SER A 23 -29.59 22.00 -22.78
N THR A 24 -28.97 22.68 -21.79
CA THR A 24 -28.86 24.16 -21.73
C THR A 24 -27.85 24.65 -20.69
N GLN A 25 -27.02 25.61 -21.11
CA GLN A 25 -26.36 26.69 -20.36
C GLN A 25 -25.46 26.36 -19.14
N CYS A 26 -24.15 26.48 -19.37
CA CYS A 26 -23.13 26.64 -18.34
C CYS A 26 -23.32 27.96 -17.59
N THR A 27 -23.55 27.87 -16.28
CA THR A 27 -23.21 28.93 -15.32
C THR A 27 -22.13 28.39 -14.37
N ASN A 28 -20.96 29.02 -14.44
CA ASN A 28 -19.86 28.84 -13.51
C ASN A 28 -20.24 29.47 -12.17
N GLU A 29 -20.76 28.69 -11.22
CA GLU A 29 -20.77 28.98 -9.76
C GLU A 29 -21.62 27.90 -9.04
N SER A 30 -21.06 26.73 -8.73
CA SER A 30 -21.70 25.78 -7.78
C SER A 30 -20.87 24.56 -7.36
N SER A 31 -19.64 24.37 -7.84
CA SER A 31 -18.89 23.12 -7.58
C SER A 31 -18.28 22.97 -6.18
N GLU A 32 -18.33 24.00 -5.32
CA GLU A 32 -17.78 23.90 -3.94
C GLU A 32 -18.76 23.35 -2.90
N ASN A 33 -20.08 23.35 -3.18
CA ASN A 33 -21.08 22.88 -2.22
C ASN A 33 -21.36 21.38 -2.28
N GLU A 34 -21.07 20.71 -3.40
CA GLU A 34 -21.34 19.27 -3.59
C GLU A 34 -20.49 18.35 -2.71
N TYR A 35 -19.35 18.83 -2.21
CA TYR A 35 -18.46 18.02 -1.34
C TYR A 35 -18.78 18.12 0.16
N ARG A 36 -19.80 18.90 0.56
CA ARG A 36 -20.18 19.05 1.98
C ARG A 36 -21.08 17.93 2.50
N HIS A 37 -21.67 17.11 1.63
CA HIS A 37 -22.58 16.04 2.05
C HIS A 37 -21.97 14.66 1.77
N ALA A 38 -21.07 14.22 2.66
CA ALA A 38 -20.81 12.79 2.79
C ALA A 38 -22.06 12.14 3.40
N THR A 39 -22.64 11.15 2.72
CA THR A 39 -23.82 10.36 3.12
C THR A 39 -23.64 9.51 4.38
N TYR A 40 -22.58 9.75 5.16
CA TYR A 40 -22.25 8.99 6.37
C TYR A 40 -22.64 9.79 7.61
N SER A 41 -23.88 9.63 8.06
CA SER A 41 -24.33 10.10 9.38
C SER A 41 -23.90 9.09 10.45
N VAL A 42 -22.59 9.03 10.74
CA VAL A 42 -22.11 8.31 11.92
C VAL A 42 -22.23 9.25 13.11
N LYS A 43 -22.96 8.86 14.15
CA LYS A 43 -22.91 9.54 15.46
C LYS A 43 -21.50 9.38 16.02
N MET A 44 -20.63 10.30 15.68
CA MET A 44 -19.25 10.33 16.16
C MET A 44 -19.24 10.75 17.64
N PRO A 45 -18.40 10.14 18.49
CA PRO A 45 -18.22 10.63 19.86
C PRO A 45 -17.81 12.11 19.81
N ARG A 46 -18.33 12.94 20.72
CA ARG A 46 -17.91 14.33 20.86
C ARG A 46 -16.50 14.35 21.43
N THR A 47 -15.49 14.26 20.56
CA THR A 47 -14.08 14.28 20.96
C THR A 47 -13.47 15.66 20.74
N LEU A 48 -12.68 16.10 21.70
CA LEU A 48 -11.91 17.34 21.59
C LEU A 48 -10.72 17.09 20.65
N ILE A 49 -10.80 17.67 19.45
CA ILE A 49 -9.69 17.61 18.49
C ILE A 49 -8.58 18.54 18.97
N ALA A 50 -7.36 18.01 19.11
CA ALA A 50 -6.21 18.79 19.56
C ALA A 50 -5.81 19.86 18.53
N PRO A 51 -5.30 21.03 18.96
CA PRO A 51 -4.82 22.08 18.06
C PRO A 51 -3.64 21.59 17.19
N THR A 52 -2.89 20.59 17.66
CA THR A 52 -1.74 19.96 17.01
C THR A 52 -2.10 18.92 15.94
N VAL A 53 -3.40 18.63 15.72
CA VAL A 53 -3.82 17.56 14.79
C VAL A 53 -3.26 17.75 13.37
N ARG A 54 -3.08 19.00 12.92
CA ARG A 54 -2.48 19.30 11.63
C ARG A 54 -1.00 18.93 11.57
N SER A 55 -0.24 19.20 12.63
CA SER A 55 1.18 18.83 12.70
C SER A 55 1.35 17.32 12.81
N SER A 56 0.51 16.65 13.60
CA SER A 56 0.54 15.19 13.74
C SER A 56 0.20 14.48 12.42
N PHE A 57 -0.78 15.00 11.66
CA PHE A 57 -1.04 14.49 10.31
C PHE A 57 0.14 14.70 9.35
N LYS A 58 0.81 15.87 9.41
CA LYS A 58 2.02 16.12 8.62
C LYS A 58 3.15 15.16 9.00
N ALA A 59 3.37 14.90 10.29
CA ALA A 59 4.37 13.96 10.77
C ALA A 59 4.09 12.54 10.27
N PHE A 60 2.84 12.09 10.35
CA PHE A 60 2.39 10.82 9.80
C PHE A 60 2.65 10.68 8.29
N VAL A 61 2.29 11.70 7.50
CA VAL A 61 2.55 11.71 6.05
C VAL A 61 4.06 11.73 5.74
N SER A 62 4.88 12.37 6.59
CA SER A 62 6.33 12.49 6.38
C SER A 62 7.13 11.26 6.80
N ALA A 63 6.64 10.42 7.72
CA ALA A 63 7.34 9.23 8.21
C ALA A 63 7.78 8.29 7.07
N GLN A 64 8.97 7.69 7.18
CA GLN A 64 9.61 6.92 6.08
C GLN A 64 9.92 5.45 6.43
N ASP A 65 9.56 4.99 7.63
CA ASP A 65 9.79 3.62 8.08
C ASP A 65 8.59 3.07 8.86
N LEU A 66 8.57 1.77 9.15
CA LEU A 66 7.48 1.06 9.82
C LEU A 66 7.18 1.63 11.21
N THR A 67 8.12 1.54 12.15
CA THR A 67 7.90 1.98 13.54
C THR A 67 7.61 3.47 13.66
N ASP A 68 8.32 4.30 12.89
CA ASP A 68 8.12 5.76 12.90
C ASP A 68 6.73 6.13 12.36
N THR A 69 6.27 5.43 11.32
CA THR A 69 4.92 5.64 10.77
C THR A 69 3.86 5.22 11.78
N LEU A 70 4.05 4.10 12.47
CA LEU A 70 3.14 3.64 13.53
C LEU A 70 3.08 4.62 14.71
N ALA A 71 4.24 5.10 15.18
CA ALA A 71 4.32 6.09 16.25
C ALA A 71 3.64 7.41 15.85
N ALA A 72 3.93 7.92 14.65
CA ALA A 72 3.30 9.14 14.15
C ALA A 72 1.77 8.97 13.95
N PHE A 73 1.32 7.78 13.56
CA PHE A 73 -0.10 7.47 13.46
C PHE A 73 -0.79 7.43 14.83
N ASN A 74 -0.16 6.83 15.85
CA ASN A 74 -0.70 6.83 17.21
C ASN A 74 -0.87 8.25 17.77
N ASN A 75 0.10 9.14 17.50
CA ASN A 75 -0.01 10.56 17.86
C ASN A 75 -1.15 11.26 17.10
N LEU A 76 -1.34 10.93 15.82
CA LEU A 76 -2.48 11.44 15.05
C LEU A 76 -3.82 10.96 15.62
N ILE A 77 -3.94 9.69 15.99
CA ILE A 77 -5.14 9.12 16.62
C ILE A 77 -5.44 9.83 17.94
N ALA A 78 -4.41 10.06 18.77
CA ALA A 78 -4.51 10.83 20.01
C ALA A 78 -5.05 12.24 19.76
N ASP A 79 -4.48 12.96 18.79
CA ASP A 79 -4.89 14.33 18.45
C ASP A 79 -6.28 14.41 17.78
N CYS A 80 -6.75 13.32 17.18
CA CYS A 80 -8.14 13.18 16.73
C CYS A 80 -9.12 12.89 17.88
N GLY A 81 -8.62 12.74 19.11
CA GLY A 81 -9.39 12.41 20.30
C GLY A 81 -9.91 10.97 20.31
N LEU A 82 -9.24 10.06 19.61
CA LEU A 82 -9.63 8.65 19.51
C LEU A 82 -8.97 7.75 20.59
N ASN A 83 -8.10 8.29 21.43
CA ASN A 83 -7.52 7.53 22.54
C ASN A 83 -8.62 7.14 23.55
N GLY A 84 -8.86 5.82 23.67
CA GLY A 84 -9.92 5.27 24.54
C GLY A 84 -11.32 5.31 23.93
N ALA A 85 -11.50 5.84 22.71
CA ALA A 85 -12.77 5.80 22.01
C ALA A 85 -13.05 4.38 21.48
N LYS A 86 -14.14 3.77 21.96
CA LYS A 86 -14.65 2.53 21.35
C LYS A 86 -15.37 2.89 20.05
N LEU A 87 -14.68 2.69 18.94
CA LEU A 87 -15.31 2.75 17.62
C LEU A 87 -16.12 1.48 17.41
N GLN A 88 -17.37 1.63 16.94
CA GLN A 88 -18.24 0.51 16.62
C GLN A 88 -17.64 -0.36 15.51
N GLU A 89 -17.03 0.28 14.51
CA GLU A 89 -16.52 -0.37 13.32
C GLU A 89 -15.13 0.16 12.97
N PRO A 90 -14.18 -0.68 12.51
CA PRO A 90 -12.81 -0.27 12.24
C PRO A 90 -12.69 0.87 11.21
N TRP A 91 -13.51 0.85 10.16
CA TRP A 91 -13.47 1.87 9.10
C TRP A 91 -13.94 3.26 9.57
N HIS A 92 -14.58 3.38 10.76
CA HIS A 92 -14.93 4.69 11.33
C HIS A 92 -13.70 5.53 11.68
N VAL A 93 -12.53 4.89 11.87
CA VAL A 93 -11.23 5.57 12.03
C VAL A 93 -10.99 6.56 10.90
N TYR A 94 -11.20 6.13 9.66
CA TYR A 94 -11.01 6.96 8.46
C TYR A 94 -11.84 8.24 8.54
N PHE A 95 -13.15 8.10 8.76
CA PHE A 95 -14.07 9.23 8.77
C PHE A 95 -13.81 10.19 9.94
N HIS A 96 -13.38 9.67 11.09
CA HIS A 96 -12.94 10.49 12.22
C HIS A 96 -11.73 11.33 11.87
N ILE A 97 -10.66 10.69 11.40
CA ILE A 97 -9.42 11.38 11.02
C ILE A 97 -9.75 12.43 9.97
N ARG A 98 -10.47 12.04 8.91
CA ARG A 98 -10.91 12.94 7.84
C ARG A 98 -11.62 14.17 8.40
N ASN A 99 -12.65 14.00 9.23
CA ASN A 99 -13.41 15.12 9.80
C ASN A 99 -12.52 16.01 10.70
N ALA A 100 -11.58 15.41 11.43
CA ALA A 100 -10.65 16.13 12.28
C ALA A 100 -9.60 16.92 11.49
N VAL A 101 -9.09 16.41 10.36
CA VAL A 101 -7.98 17.07 9.66
C VAL A 101 -8.41 17.88 8.44
N TYR A 102 -9.44 17.47 7.69
CA TYR A 102 -9.69 17.93 6.33
C TYR A 102 -9.78 19.46 6.19
N GLY A 103 -10.51 20.13 7.09
CA GLY A 103 -10.64 21.59 7.11
C GLY A 103 -9.32 22.35 7.32
N ARG A 104 -8.31 21.70 7.90
CA ARG A 104 -7.00 22.25 8.28
C ARG A 104 -5.89 21.94 7.26
N LEU A 105 -6.21 21.22 6.19
CA LEU A 105 -5.24 20.73 5.19
C LEU A 105 -5.15 21.61 3.95
N GLY A 106 -3.97 21.61 3.31
CA GLY A 106 -3.76 22.22 2.00
C GLY A 106 -4.36 21.37 0.87
N PHE A 107 -4.46 21.96 -0.34
CA PHE A 107 -5.10 21.32 -1.51
C PHE A 107 -4.54 19.92 -1.80
N ARG A 108 -3.20 19.78 -1.80
CA ARG A 108 -2.52 18.51 -2.08
C ARG A 108 -2.89 17.42 -1.07
N GLN A 109 -2.96 17.74 0.22
CA GLN A 109 -3.31 16.76 1.24
C GLN A 109 -4.80 16.45 1.23
N LYS A 110 -5.67 17.42 0.94
CA LYS A 110 -7.11 17.18 0.73
C LYS A 110 -7.36 16.18 -0.41
N GLN A 111 -6.51 16.16 -1.43
CA GLN A 111 -6.61 15.19 -2.53
C GLN A 111 -6.53 13.72 -2.06
N LEU A 112 -5.74 13.41 -1.03
CA LEU A 112 -5.70 12.05 -0.47
C LEU A 112 -7.07 11.60 0.01
N PHE A 113 -7.75 12.45 0.79
CA PHE A 113 -9.08 12.15 1.31
C PHE A 113 -10.13 12.10 0.19
N ARG A 114 -10.05 12.97 -0.83
CA ARG A 114 -10.96 12.90 -1.99
C ARG A 114 -10.85 11.57 -2.73
N LEU A 115 -9.63 11.07 -2.92
CA LEU A 115 -9.37 9.78 -3.58
C LEU A 115 -9.90 8.61 -2.75
N LEU A 116 -9.64 8.61 -1.43
CA LEU A 116 -10.14 7.58 -0.53
C LEU A 116 -11.67 7.63 -0.37
N ASP A 117 -12.27 8.82 -0.31
CA ASP A 117 -13.73 9.01 -0.31
C ASP A 117 -14.35 8.41 -1.57
N ALA A 118 -13.78 8.71 -2.74
CA ALA A 118 -14.24 8.14 -4.02
C ALA A 118 -14.14 6.60 -3.99
N ARG A 119 -13.09 6.05 -3.40
CA ARG A 119 -12.93 4.61 -3.21
C ARG A 119 -14.02 4.06 -2.29
N PHE A 120 -14.19 4.59 -1.08
CA PHE A 120 -15.23 4.13 -0.13
C PHE A 120 -16.65 4.18 -0.70
N ASN A 121 -16.89 5.05 -1.69
CA ASN A 121 -18.18 5.24 -2.36
C ASN A 121 -18.41 4.35 -3.58
N LEU A 122 -17.49 3.44 -3.94
CA LEU A 122 -17.82 2.40 -4.91
C LEU A 122 -18.80 1.39 -4.31
N GLU A 123 -19.75 0.92 -5.11
CA GLU A 123 -20.85 0.04 -4.68
C GLU A 123 -20.35 -1.22 -3.96
N VAL A 124 -19.28 -1.85 -4.47
CA VAL A 124 -18.66 -3.03 -3.85
C VAL A 124 -18.22 -2.80 -2.41
N TYR A 125 -17.80 -1.58 -2.06
CA TYR A 125 -17.36 -1.26 -0.72
C TYR A 125 -18.51 -0.77 0.15
N LYS A 126 -19.44 0.05 -0.38
CA LYS A 126 -20.58 0.60 0.38
C LYS A 126 -21.38 -0.47 1.12
N LEU A 127 -21.53 -1.65 0.52
CA LEU A 127 -22.26 -2.79 1.08
C LEU A 127 -21.55 -3.45 2.28
N ARG A 128 -20.26 -3.15 2.51
CA ARG A 128 -19.43 -3.73 3.57
C ARG A 128 -19.58 -5.26 3.68
N PRO A 129 -19.39 -6.02 2.58
CA PRO A 129 -19.76 -7.44 2.52
C PRO A 129 -18.98 -8.35 3.48
N VAL A 130 -17.86 -7.87 4.05
CA VAL A 130 -17.04 -8.65 4.99
C VAL A 130 -17.00 -8.03 6.39
N SER A 131 -17.98 -7.20 6.77
CA SER A 131 -18.07 -6.53 8.08
C SER A 131 -18.00 -7.46 9.29
N THR A 132 -18.52 -8.67 9.16
CA THR A 132 -18.49 -9.69 10.23
C THR A 132 -17.18 -10.49 10.28
N LYS A 133 -16.26 -10.26 9.32
CA LYS A 133 -15.02 -11.04 9.21
C LYS A 133 -13.89 -10.36 9.96
N ARG A 134 -13.19 -11.16 10.78
CA ARG A 134 -11.94 -10.81 11.44
C ARG A 134 -10.80 -11.52 10.72
N VAL A 135 -9.88 -10.78 10.12
CA VAL A 135 -8.85 -11.34 9.24
C VAL A 135 -7.46 -10.98 9.74
N CYS A 136 -6.59 -11.98 9.89
CA CYS A 136 -5.17 -11.79 10.15
C CYS A 136 -4.37 -11.90 8.85
N VAL A 137 -3.68 -10.84 8.46
CA VAL A 137 -2.73 -10.84 7.35
C VAL A 137 -1.32 -10.99 7.90
N VAL A 138 -0.63 -12.06 7.51
CA VAL A 138 0.74 -12.34 7.99
C VAL A 138 1.74 -11.81 6.96
N GLY A 139 2.39 -10.69 7.30
CA GLY A 139 3.42 -10.02 6.52
C GLY A 139 3.00 -8.63 6.02
N ALA A 140 3.75 -7.58 6.39
CA ALA A 140 3.57 -6.22 5.89
C ALA A 140 4.41 -5.94 4.63
N GLY A 141 4.51 -6.93 3.73
CA GLY A 141 5.01 -6.71 2.37
C GLY A 141 3.99 -5.94 1.51
N PRO A 142 4.37 -5.49 0.30
CA PRO A 142 3.43 -4.81 -0.60
C PRO A 142 2.13 -5.57 -0.82
N VAL A 143 2.20 -6.87 -1.06
CA VAL A 143 1.03 -7.73 -1.30
C VAL A 143 0.14 -7.83 -0.05
N GLY A 144 0.73 -8.06 1.12
CA GLY A 144 -0.02 -8.17 2.38
C GLY A 144 -0.72 -6.88 2.77
N LEU A 145 -0.01 -5.75 2.72
CA LEU A 145 -0.61 -4.43 2.99
C LEU A 145 -1.70 -4.08 1.97
N ARG A 146 -1.50 -4.41 0.69
CA ARG A 146 -2.52 -4.17 -0.34
C ARG A 146 -3.78 -5.01 -0.12
N ALA A 147 -3.63 -6.28 0.26
CA ALA A 147 -4.74 -7.15 0.62
C ALA A 147 -5.47 -6.62 1.87
N ALA A 148 -4.73 -6.17 2.89
CA ALA A 148 -5.30 -5.58 4.09
C ALA A 148 -6.14 -4.33 3.80
N VAL A 149 -5.67 -3.46 2.89
CA VAL A 149 -6.43 -2.29 2.43
C VAL A 149 -7.76 -2.71 1.77
N GLU A 150 -7.77 -3.68 0.86
CA GLU A 150 -9.03 -4.15 0.25
C GLU A 150 -10.00 -4.70 1.29
N LEU A 151 -9.52 -5.57 2.18
CA LEU A 151 -10.35 -6.19 3.21
C LEU A 151 -10.97 -5.15 4.14
N ALA A 152 -10.20 -4.13 4.54
CA ALA A 152 -10.71 -3.04 5.36
C ALA A 152 -11.75 -2.19 4.60
N LEU A 153 -11.54 -1.90 3.31
CA LEU A 153 -12.52 -1.18 2.48
C LEU A 153 -13.83 -1.98 2.32
N LEU A 154 -13.74 -3.31 2.24
CA LEU A 154 -14.90 -4.22 2.23
C LEU A 154 -15.59 -4.33 3.61
N GLY A 155 -15.07 -3.66 4.64
CA GLY A 155 -15.63 -3.61 6.00
C GLY A 155 -14.96 -4.55 7.00
N GLY A 156 -13.96 -5.34 6.63
CA GLY A 156 -13.36 -6.33 7.52
C GLY A 156 -12.60 -5.72 8.71
N ASN A 157 -12.59 -6.45 9.82
CA ASN A 157 -11.69 -6.16 10.93
C ASN A 157 -10.33 -6.83 10.66
N VAL A 158 -9.36 -6.02 10.21
CA VAL A 158 -8.09 -6.53 9.70
C VAL A 158 -6.96 -6.23 10.66
N SER A 159 -6.21 -7.26 11.02
CA SER A 159 -4.91 -7.16 11.70
C SER A 159 -3.80 -7.57 10.74
N VAL A 160 -2.69 -6.84 10.71
CA VAL A 160 -1.47 -7.21 9.99
C VAL A 160 -0.37 -7.50 11.00
N LEU A 161 0.30 -8.65 10.85
CA LEU A 161 1.49 -9.00 11.62
C LEU A 161 2.74 -8.79 10.77
N GLU A 162 3.74 -8.08 11.30
CA GLU A 162 5.06 -7.96 10.69
C GLU A 162 6.14 -8.26 11.73
N LYS A 163 6.94 -9.28 11.46
CA LYS A 163 8.02 -9.71 12.36
C LYS A 163 9.17 -8.69 12.47
N ARG A 164 9.34 -7.81 11.47
CA ARG A 164 10.40 -6.81 11.46
C ARG A 164 9.98 -5.52 12.18
N THR A 165 10.98 -4.76 12.58
CA THR A 165 10.82 -3.40 13.13
C THR A 165 10.92 -2.32 12.05
N LYS A 166 11.51 -2.63 10.89
CA LYS A 166 11.77 -1.67 9.82
C LYS A 166 11.55 -2.23 8.43
N PHE A 167 11.27 -1.34 7.49
CA PHE A 167 11.30 -1.58 6.06
C PHE A 167 12.68 -1.17 5.51
N SER A 168 13.48 -2.15 5.10
CA SER A 168 14.89 -1.93 4.71
C SER A 168 15.23 -2.34 3.27
N ARG A 169 14.24 -2.77 2.48
CA ARG A 169 14.48 -3.31 1.13
C ARG A 169 14.48 -2.21 0.09
N GLU A 170 15.64 -1.90 -0.46
CA GLU A 170 15.82 -0.90 -1.51
C GLU A 170 15.58 -1.42 -2.93
N ASN A 171 15.45 -2.75 -3.11
CA ASN A 171 15.19 -3.35 -4.41
C ASN A 171 14.02 -2.64 -5.11
N ARG A 172 14.22 -2.25 -6.36
CA ARG A 172 13.20 -1.59 -7.16
C ARG A 172 12.32 -2.59 -7.89
N LEU A 173 11.02 -2.37 -7.78
CA LEU A 173 9.97 -3.17 -8.39
C LEU A 173 9.48 -2.43 -9.63
N HIS A 174 9.43 -3.12 -10.76
CA HIS A 174 8.70 -2.65 -11.92
C HIS A 174 7.19 -2.67 -11.64
N LEU A 175 6.48 -1.64 -12.09
CA LEU A 175 5.04 -1.51 -11.93
C LEU A 175 4.37 -1.53 -13.29
N TRP A 176 3.38 -2.41 -13.44
CA TRP A 176 2.52 -2.36 -14.63
C TRP A 176 1.61 -1.14 -14.58
N PRO A 177 1.14 -0.63 -15.74
CA PRO A 177 0.30 0.58 -15.79
C PRO A 177 -0.94 0.53 -14.88
N TRP A 178 -1.62 -0.61 -14.80
CA TRP A 178 -2.79 -0.76 -13.93
C TRP A 178 -2.43 -0.70 -12.43
N VAL A 179 -1.24 -1.17 -12.04
CA VAL A 179 -0.74 -1.07 -10.66
C VAL A 179 -0.42 0.39 -10.33
N VAL A 180 0.16 1.13 -11.28
CA VAL A 180 0.38 2.58 -11.13
C VAL A 180 -0.95 3.30 -10.92
N GLN A 181 -1.97 2.96 -11.71
CA GLN A 181 -3.31 3.53 -11.58
C GLN A 181 -3.93 3.19 -10.22
N ASP A 182 -3.87 1.93 -9.78
CA ASP A 182 -4.39 1.50 -8.49
C ASP A 182 -3.74 2.27 -7.33
N LEU A 183 -2.41 2.33 -7.30
CA LEU A 183 -1.67 3.09 -6.28
C LEU A 183 -1.94 4.60 -6.36
N ALA A 184 -2.09 5.16 -7.56
CA ALA A 184 -2.46 6.56 -7.72
C ALA A 184 -3.85 6.86 -7.15
N MET A 185 -4.83 5.97 -7.37
CA MET A 185 -6.16 6.07 -6.77
C MET A 185 -6.17 5.88 -5.25
N LEU A 186 -5.15 5.25 -4.67
CA LEU A 186 -4.93 5.21 -3.22
C LEU A 186 -4.13 6.42 -2.69
N GLY A 187 -3.81 7.39 -3.54
CA GLY A 187 -3.12 8.61 -3.14
C GLY A 187 -1.59 8.49 -3.06
N ALA A 188 -0.97 7.50 -3.70
CA ALA A 188 0.48 7.31 -3.68
C ALA A 188 1.29 8.57 -4.06
N LYS A 189 0.80 9.40 -4.99
CA LYS A 189 1.46 10.66 -5.38
C LYS A 189 1.43 11.74 -4.28
N VAL A 190 0.44 11.68 -3.39
CA VAL A 190 0.34 12.55 -2.21
C VAL A 190 1.28 12.06 -1.12
N LEU A 191 1.29 10.75 -0.86
CA LEU A 191 2.08 10.10 0.19
C LEU A 191 3.57 9.99 -0.16
N PHE A 192 3.90 9.93 -1.45
CA PHE A 192 5.26 9.88 -1.96
C PHE A 192 5.39 10.74 -3.22
N LYS A 193 5.97 11.94 -3.07
CA LYS A 193 6.09 12.93 -4.16
C LYS A 193 6.80 12.39 -5.41
N ASN A 194 7.78 11.53 -5.20
CA ASN A 194 8.61 10.93 -6.24
C ASN A 194 7.97 9.68 -6.88
N PHE A 195 6.74 9.32 -6.47
CA PHE A 195 6.00 8.20 -7.09
C PHE A 195 5.87 8.40 -8.59
N CYS A 196 6.34 7.41 -9.37
CA CYS A 196 6.36 7.43 -10.83
C CYS A 196 6.94 8.74 -11.42
N LYS A 197 8.05 9.24 -10.87
CA LYS A 197 8.76 10.41 -11.41
C LYS A 197 9.47 10.10 -12.74
N SER A 198 9.92 8.85 -12.94
CA SER A 198 10.49 8.43 -14.22
C SER A 198 9.42 8.42 -15.31
N ARG A 199 9.80 8.89 -16.50
CA ARG A 199 8.98 8.86 -17.72
C ARG A 199 9.24 7.63 -18.57
N THR A 200 10.29 6.86 -18.26
CA THR A 200 10.74 5.73 -19.07
C THR A 200 10.20 4.42 -18.52
N TYR A 201 10.35 4.20 -17.22
CA TYR A 201 9.87 3.00 -16.55
C TYR A 201 9.09 3.37 -15.30
N PHE A 202 7.96 2.70 -15.08
CA PHE A 202 7.27 2.78 -13.81
C PHE A 202 7.94 1.81 -12.83
N HIS A 203 8.54 2.37 -11.78
CA HIS A 203 9.14 1.59 -10.71
C HIS A 203 9.09 2.33 -9.37
N VAL A 204 9.26 1.57 -8.29
CA VAL A 204 9.31 2.06 -6.92
C VAL A 204 10.18 1.13 -6.08
N SER A 205 10.90 1.64 -5.07
CA SER A 205 11.62 0.76 -4.13
C SER A 205 10.60 0.00 -3.26
N THR A 206 10.97 -1.21 -2.87
CA THR A 206 10.11 -2.07 -2.05
C THR A 206 9.73 -1.35 -0.74
N ARG A 207 10.71 -0.73 -0.07
CA ARG A 207 10.49 0.10 1.14
C ARG A 207 9.44 1.18 0.92
N GLN A 208 9.57 2.00 -0.13
CA GLN A 208 8.64 3.10 -0.37
C GLN A 208 7.22 2.60 -0.65
N LEU A 209 7.09 1.51 -1.40
CA LEU A 209 5.79 0.89 -1.63
C LEU A 209 5.15 0.37 -0.34
N GLN A 210 5.94 -0.24 0.55
CA GLN A 210 5.48 -0.66 1.88
C GLN A 210 5.00 0.53 2.72
N VAL A 211 5.76 1.63 2.76
CA VAL A 211 5.37 2.85 3.52
C VAL A 211 4.09 3.48 2.97
N ILE A 212 3.94 3.58 1.65
CA ILE A 212 2.73 4.10 1.01
C ILE A 212 1.52 3.27 1.43
N LEU A 213 1.60 1.94 1.26
CA LEU A 213 0.49 1.05 1.57
C LEU A 213 0.21 0.96 3.07
N LEU A 214 1.23 1.05 3.93
CA LEU A 214 1.06 1.11 5.39
C LEU A 214 0.25 2.33 5.80
N LYS A 215 0.57 3.51 5.25
CA LYS A 215 -0.18 4.74 5.55
C LYS A 215 -1.65 4.62 5.13
N VAL A 216 -1.90 4.04 3.94
CA VAL A 216 -3.28 3.81 3.49
C VAL A 216 -3.99 2.80 4.39
N ALA A 217 -3.34 1.67 4.73
CA ALA A 217 -3.88 0.63 5.60
C ALA A 217 -4.31 1.20 6.97
N LEU A 218 -3.42 1.97 7.61
CA LEU A 218 -3.71 2.62 8.89
C LEU A 218 -4.90 3.60 8.77
N LEU A 219 -4.92 4.43 7.73
CA LEU A 219 -6.02 5.38 7.51
C LEU A 219 -7.38 4.69 7.32
N VAL A 220 -7.42 3.52 6.68
CA VAL A 220 -8.68 2.76 6.47
C VAL A 220 -9.04 1.85 7.65
N GLY A 221 -8.28 1.89 8.74
CA GLY A 221 -8.62 1.19 10.00
C GLY A 221 -7.96 -0.17 10.17
N VAL A 222 -6.94 -0.52 9.39
CA VAL A 222 -6.16 -1.74 9.60
C VAL A 222 -5.28 -1.60 10.85
N LYS A 223 -5.37 -2.57 11.77
CA LYS A 223 -4.47 -2.66 12.92
C LYS A 223 -3.17 -3.34 12.50
N VAL A 224 -2.01 -2.77 12.85
CA VAL A 224 -0.71 -3.31 12.46
C VAL A 224 0.13 -3.57 13.71
N TYR A 225 0.66 -4.79 13.84
CA TYR A 225 1.60 -5.18 14.88
C TYR A 225 2.97 -5.41 14.25
N SER A 226 3.91 -4.50 14.53
CA SER A 226 5.32 -4.65 14.15
C SER A 226 6.09 -5.47 15.18
N ALA A 227 7.30 -5.92 14.83
CA ALA A 227 8.13 -6.75 15.69
C ALA A 227 7.40 -7.99 16.25
N THR A 228 6.38 -8.47 15.53
CA THR A 228 5.49 -9.55 15.97
C THR A 228 5.48 -10.65 14.92
N GLY A 229 6.08 -11.79 15.26
CA GLY A 229 6.07 -13.00 14.45
C GLY A 229 4.74 -13.74 14.58
N PHE A 230 4.26 -14.29 13.47
CA PHE A 230 3.24 -15.34 13.51
C PHE A 230 3.91 -16.68 13.82
N GLU A 231 3.26 -17.52 14.61
CA GLU A 231 3.74 -18.87 14.91
C GLU A 231 2.79 -19.96 14.44
N GLY A 232 1.48 -19.73 14.48
CA GLY A 232 0.50 -20.73 14.07
C GLY A 232 -0.95 -20.31 14.27
N ILE A 233 -1.84 -21.07 13.63
CA ILE A 233 -3.28 -21.01 13.86
C ILE A 233 -3.61 -21.92 15.03
N VAL A 234 -4.38 -21.42 15.99
CA VAL A 234 -4.87 -22.21 17.13
C VAL A 234 -6.34 -22.55 16.85
N PRO A 235 -6.69 -23.84 16.69
CA PRO A 235 -8.08 -24.26 16.51
C PRO A 235 -8.87 -24.09 17.81
N PRO A 236 -10.22 -24.02 17.74
CA PRO A 236 -11.05 -24.07 18.95
C PRO A 236 -10.88 -25.41 19.67
N GLU A 237 -10.76 -25.39 20.99
CA GLU A 237 -10.73 -26.61 21.81
C GLU A 237 -12.15 -27.16 22.03
N ALA A 238 -12.29 -28.48 22.19
CA ALA A 238 -13.56 -29.11 22.57
C ALA A 238 -13.83 -28.85 24.07
N GLU A 239 -15.05 -28.45 24.42
CA GLU A 239 -15.50 -27.94 25.74
C GLU A 239 -15.13 -28.88 26.92
N GLU A 240 -14.62 -28.39 28.07
CA GLU A 240 -15.42 -27.81 29.18
C GLU A 240 -14.94 -26.42 29.72
N ASP A 241 -13.78 -25.88 29.29
CA ASP A 241 -13.26 -24.56 29.73
C ASP A 241 -12.55 -23.75 28.60
N GLY A 242 -12.74 -24.14 27.33
CA GLY A 242 -11.90 -23.73 26.17
C GLY A 242 -12.44 -22.60 25.29
N ASN A 243 -11.53 -21.98 24.51
CA ASN A 243 -11.81 -20.86 23.61
C ASN A 243 -12.54 -21.34 22.32
N PRO A 244 -13.79 -20.90 22.03
CA PRO A 244 -14.64 -21.53 21.00
C PRO A 244 -14.33 -21.09 19.57
N PHE A 245 -13.27 -20.32 19.36
CA PHE A 245 -12.95 -19.73 18.07
C PHE A 245 -11.51 -19.97 17.64
N TYR A 246 -11.27 -19.88 16.33
CA TYR A 246 -9.92 -19.84 15.80
C TYR A 246 -9.20 -18.58 16.30
N SER A 247 -8.00 -18.77 16.83
CA SER A 247 -7.11 -17.69 17.20
C SER A 247 -5.73 -17.89 16.57
N ILE A 248 -4.80 -17.01 16.88
CA ILE A 248 -3.44 -17.07 16.36
C ILE A 248 -2.43 -16.97 17.50
N LYS A 249 -1.34 -17.73 17.36
CA LYS A 249 -0.19 -17.64 18.24
C LYS A 249 0.85 -16.70 17.64
N THR A 250 1.38 -15.78 18.45
CA THR A 250 2.37 -14.79 18.00
C THR A 250 3.50 -14.64 19.00
N GLU A 251 4.64 -14.11 18.53
CA GLU A 251 5.80 -13.77 19.36
C GLU A 251 6.27 -12.34 19.07
N PRO A 252 6.17 -11.39 20.03
CA PRO A 252 5.51 -11.56 21.33
C PRO A 252 3.99 -11.78 21.17
N GLN A 253 3.37 -12.36 22.20
CA GLN A 253 1.94 -12.65 22.17
C GLN A 253 1.11 -11.35 22.18
N ILE A 254 0.28 -11.16 21.15
CA ILE A 254 -0.73 -10.09 21.11
C ILE A 254 -1.98 -10.50 21.89
N PRO A 255 -2.87 -9.56 22.27
CA PRO A 255 -4.14 -9.92 22.90
C PRO A 255 -4.91 -10.96 22.09
N VAL A 256 -5.35 -12.04 22.75
CA VAL A 256 -6.09 -13.13 22.11
C VAL A 256 -7.37 -12.58 21.51
N ALA A 257 -7.60 -12.90 20.24
CA ALA A 257 -8.76 -12.48 19.49
C ALA A 257 -9.20 -13.59 18.54
N GLU A 258 -10.49 -13.60 18.23
CA GLU A 258 -11.07 -14.46 17.21
C GLU A 258 -10.68 -13.98 15.81
N TYR A 259 -10.32 -14.95 14.97
CA TYR A 259 -10.06 -14.76 13.55
C TYR A 259 -10.90 -15.72 12.73
N THR A 260 -11.59 -15.18 11.73
CA THR A 260 -12.38 -15.94 10.75
C THR A 260 -11.54 -16.38 9.55
N ALA A 261 -10.38 -15.77 9.32
CA ALA A 261 -9.46 -16.11 8.25
C ALA A 261 -8.03 -15.64 8.55
N VAL A 262 -7.05 -16.34 7.98
CA VAL A 262 -5.63 -15.95 7.97
C VAL A 262 -5.14 -15.91 6.53
N ILE A 263 -4.48 -14.81 6.14
CA ILE A 263 -3.89 -14.63 4.81
C ILE A 263 -2.37 -14.63 4.93
N GLY A 264 -1.74 -15.59 4.26
CA GLY A 264 -0.28 -15.65 4.15
C GLY A 264 0.26 -14.70 3.08
N ALA A 265 1.01 -13.70 3.52
CA ALA A 265 1.74 -12.76 2.67
C ALA A 265 3.22 -12.65 3.09
N THR A 266 3.79 -13.77 3.54
CA THR A 266 5.11 -13.87 4.18
C THR A 266 6.31 -13.97 3.22
N GLY A 267 6.04 -13.95 1.91
CA GLY A 267 7.05 -14.18 0.88
C GLY A 267 7.42 -15.66 0.78
N VAL A 268 8.71 -15.98 0.68
CA VAL A 268 9.18 -17.38 0.56
C VAL A 268 9.13 -18.16 1.89
N ASN A 269 9.11 -17.44 3.01
CA ASN A 269 9.04 -18.00 4.36
C ASN A 269 7.60 -18.38 4.67
N ASP A 270 7.23 -19.59 4.33
CA ASP A 270 5.85 -20.03 4.42
C ASP A 270 5.59 -20.76 5.72
N GLN A 271 4.56 -20.32 6.43
CA GLN A 271 4.09 -20.91 7.68
C GLN A 271 2.63 -21.34 7.57
N LEU A 272 1.98 -21.11 6.42
CA LEU A 272 0.54 -21.28 6.23
C LEU A 272 0.20 -22.29 5.13
N ALA A 273 1.11 -22.64 4.24
CA ALA A 273 0.83 -23.67 3.23
C ALA A 273 0.50 -25.03 3.85
N ASN A 274 1.33 -25.53 4.78
CA ASN A 274 1.09 -26.84 5.38
C ASN A 274 -0.27 -26.89 6.12
N PRO A 275 -0.59 -25.95 7.05
CA PRO A 275 -1.92 -25.89 7.67
C PRO A 275 -3.07 -25.70 6.67
N GLY A 276 -2.83 -25.00 5.55
CA GLY A 276 -3.81 -24.77 4.50
C GLY A 276 -3.94 -25.89 3.48
N GLY A 277 -3.19 -27.00 3.63
CA GLY A 277 -3.17 -28.10 2.65
C GLY A 277 -2.63 -27.70 1.28
N ILE A 278 -1.81 -26.66 1.20
CA ILE A 278 -1.25 -26.12 -0.04
C ILE A 278 0.07 -26.83 -0.35
N ASN A 279 0.11 -27.61 -1.42
CA ASN A 279 1.34 -28.22 -1.90
C ASN A 279 2.19 -27.21 -2.68
N ARG A 280 3.46 -27.07 -2.27
CA ARG A 280 4.45 -26.27 -3.01
C ARG A 280 5.24 -27.19 -3.94
N PHE A 281 5.47 -26.74 -5.16
CA PHE A 281 6.41 -27.37 -6.07
C PHE A 281 7.53 -26.39 -6.40
N VAL A 282 8.72 -26.93 -6.67
CA VAL A 282 9.87 -26.16 -7.13
C VAL A 282 10.08 -26.48 -8.60
N PHE A 283 10.18 -25.43 -9.41
CA PHE A 283 10.49 -25.53 -10.83
C PHE A 283 11.85 -24.89 -11.11
N SER A 284 12.77 -25.67 -11.65
CA SER A 284 14.10 -25.21 -12.05
C SER A 284 14.45 -25.81 -13.40
N GLN A 285 14.59 -24.95 -14.43
CA GLN A 285 15.02 -25.40 -15.75
C GLN A 285 16.51 -25.21 -15.98
N LYS A 286 17.04 -24.05 -15.59
CA LYS A 286 18.43 -23.66 -15.77
C LYS A 286 18.89 -22.89 -14.54
N GLU A 287 20.13 -23.14 -14.15
CA GLU A 287 20.80 -22.33 -13.15
C GLU A 287 20.88 -20.88 -13.63
N SER A 288 20.58 -19.95 -12.74
CA SER A 288 20.66 -18.52 -13.02
C SER A 288 21.08 -17.79 -11.75
N LEU A 289 21.98 -16.81 -11.90
CA LEU A 289 22.47 -15.97 -10.82
C LEU A 289 21.98 -14.54 -11.06
N GLY A 290 21.23 -13.98 -10.12
CA GLY A 290 20.88 -12.56 -10.13
C GLY A 290 21.81 -11.76 -9.24
N ILE A 291 22.42 -10.70 -9.78
CA ILE A 291 23.23 -9.74 -9.02
C ILE A 291 22.46 -8.42 -8.97
N VAL A 292 22.35 -7.84 -7.77
CA VAL A 292 21.72 -6.53 -7.54
C VAL A 292 22.74 -5.58 -6.93
N CYS A 293 22.93 -4.42 -7.55
CA CYS A 293 23.84 -3.39 -7.11
C CYS A 293 23.10 -2.09 -6.78
N TYR A 294 23.56 -1.40 -5.73
CA TYR A 294 23.07 -0.10 -5.32
C TYR A 294 24.21 0.89 -5.30
N PHE A 295 24.03 2.03 -5.97
CA PHE A 295 24.95 3.15 -5.87
C PHE A 295 24.20 4.38 -5.33
N PRO A 296 24.83 5.17 -4.44
CA PRO A 296 24.25 6.45 -3.99
C PRO A 296 23.89 7.32 -5.20
N ASN A 297 22.70 7.91 -5.19
CA ASN A 297 22.32 8.94 -6.14
C ASN A 297 22.38 10.29 -5.42
N LEU A 298 23.34 11.15 -5.79
CA LEU A 298 23.52 12.47 -5.18
C LEU A 298 22.62 13.53 -5.81
N GLU A 299 21.77 13.14 -6.78
CA GLU A 299 20.87 14.00 -7.55
C GLU A 299 21.59 15.14 -8.29
N THR A 300 22.85 14.94 -8.68
CA THR A 300 23.60 15.89 -9.51
C THR A 300 22.92 16.07 -10.89
N PRO A 301 23.11 17.21 -11.58
CA PRO A 301 22.59 17.41 -12.92
C PRO A 301 22.97 16.30 -13.91
N GLU A 302 24.17 15.73 -13.77
CA GLU A 302 24.71 14.65 -14.58
C GLU A 302 23.95 13.33 -14.31
N GLU A 303 23.82 12.91 -13.05
CA GLU A 303 23.03 11.74 -12.65
C GLU A 303 21.56 11.88 -13.09
N MET A 304 21.02 13.10 -13.04
CA MET A 304 19.67 13.43 -13.46
C MET A 304 19.46 13.46 -14.99
N LYS A 305 20.54 13.40 -15.78
CA LYS A 305 20.48 13.20 -17.24
C LYS A 305 20.66 11.73 -17.67
N THR A 306 21.22 10.88 -16.82
CA THR A 306 21.44 9.45 -17.13
C THR A 306 20.13 8.76 -17.50
N LYS A 307 20.10 8.08 -18.65
CA LYS A 307 18.92 7.36 -19.13
C LYS A 307 18.82 5.99 -18.46
N GLU A 308 17.63 5.66 -17.99
CA GLU A 308 17.29 4.31 -17.55
C GLU A 308 17.28 3.35 -18.74
N PHE A 309 17.54 2.07 -18.49
CA PHE A 309 17.54 1.06 -19.54
C PHE A 309 17.18 -0.34 -19.02
N SER A 310 16.73 -1.18 -19.93
CA SER A 310 16.48 -2.61 -19.71
C SER A 310 16.91 -3.37 -20.96
N TRP A 311 18.01 -4.10 -20.87
CA TRP A 311 18.59 -4.86 -21.98
C TRP A 311 18.46 -6.36 -21.72
N THR A 312 18.19 -7.11 -22.77
CA THR A 312 18.09 -8.57 -22.72
C THR A 312 18.74 -9.18 -23.97
N ALA A 313 19.43 -10.30 -23.78
CA ALA A 313 20.06 -11.07 -24.85
C ALA A 313 19.03 -11.63 -25.83
N GLN A 314 17.78 -11.86 -25.38
CA GLN A 314 16.67 -12.30 -26.24
C GLN A 314 16.37 -11.29 -27.36
N LEU A 315 16.56 -10.00 -27.08
CA LEU A 315 16.39 -8.92 -28.06
C LEU A 315 17.70 -8.53 -28.76
N LYS A 316 18.76 -9.34 -28.60
CA LYS A 316 20.09 -9.14 -29.21
C LYS A 316 20.60 -7.70 -29.06
N HIS A 317 20.43 -7.11 -27.87
CA HIS A 317 20.78 -5.72 -27.66
C HIS A 317 22.28 -5.48 -27.84
N HIS A 318 22.67 -4.61 -28.76
CA HIS A 318 24.07 -4.38 -29.16
C HIS A 318 25.02 -4.05 -27.99
N MET A 319 24.52 -3.40 -26.93
CA MET A 319 25.35 -3.10 -25.76
C MET A 319 25.83 -4.35 -25.01
N LEU A 320 25.06 -5.45 -25.01
CA LEU A 320 25.49 -6.70 -24.37
C LEU A 320 26.70 -7.30 -25.10
N HIS A 321 26.77 -7.14 -26.43
CA HIS A 321 27.94 -7.55 -27.20
C HIS A 321 29.20 -6.75 -26.82
N LYS A 322 29.09 -5.42 -26.72
CA LYS A 322 30.21 -4.57 -26.27
C LYS A 322 30.65 -4.88 -24.83
N MET A 323 29.74 -5.23 -23.94
CA MET A 323 30.09 -5.65 -22.58
C MET A 323 30.85 -6.99 -22.58
N ARG A 324 30.49 -7.91 -23.47
CA ARG A 324 31.22 -9.16 -23.65
C ARG A 324 32.65 -8.93 -24.17
N GLU A 325 32.85 -7.98 -25.08
CA GLU A 325 34.20 -7.63 -25.59
C GLU A 325 35.17 -7.19 -24.48
N ILE A 326 34.65 -6.66 -23.36
CA ILE A 326 35.44 -6.29 -22.17
C ILE A 326 35.38 -7.35 -21.04
N GLY A 327 34.90 -8.56 -21.33
CA GLY A 327 34.89 -9.70 -20.41
C GLY A 327 33.65 -9.81 -19.51
N ILE A 328 32.55 -9.10 -19.80
CA ILE A 328 31.31 -9.15 -19.02
C ILE A 328 30.18 -9.75 -19.89
N ASP A 329 29.97 -11.08 -19.84
CA ASP A 329 28.83 -11.72 -20.53
C ASP A 329 27.58 -11.78 -19.64
N LEU A 330 26.49 -11.15 -20.10
CA LEU A 330 25.22 -11.05 -19.38
C LEU A 330 24.06 -11.59 -20.24
N GLU A 331 23.10 -12.23 -19.59
CA GLU A 331 21.80 -12.55 -20.19
C GLU A 331 20.90 -11.32 -20.23
N ASN A 332 20.92 -10.51 -19.17
CA ASN A 332 20.14 -9.28 -19.06
C ASN A 332 20.77 -8.31 -18.05
N ILE A 333 20.43 -7.04 -18.20
CA ILE A 333 20.76 -5.97 -17.26
C ILE A 333 19.69 -4.89 -17.29
N VAL A 334 19.28 -4.44 -16.11
CA VAL A 334 18.29 -3.37 -15.92
C VAL A 334 18.90 -2.32 -15.02
N TYR A 335 18.73 -1.06 -15.40
CA TYR A 335 19.10 0.10 -14.62
C TYR A 335 17.90 1.01 -14.41
N PHE A 336 17.59 1.27 -13.14
CA PHE A 336 16.59 2.25 -12.71
C PHE A 336 17.24 3.33 -11.86
N ARG A 337 16.80 4.57 -12.07
CA ARG A 337 17.21 5.73 -11.30
C ARG A 337 16.08 6.15 -10.36
N GLY A 338 16.30 6.03 -9.07
CA GLY A 338 15.43 6.64 -8.06
C GLY A 338 16.24 7.24 -6.93
N GLU A 339 15.84 7.02 -5.67
CA GLU A 339 16.61 7.44 -4.47
C GLU A 339 18.04 6.85 -4.45
N MET A 340 18.25 5.74 -5.15
CA MET A 340 19.54 5.12 -5.42
C MET A 340 19.59 4.75 -6.90
N HIS A 341 20.79 4.66 -7.47
CA HIS A 341 21.01 3.97 -8.74
C HIS A 341 20.88 2.47 -8.49
N TYR A 342 19.88 1.86 -9.10
CA TYR A 342 19.57 0.44 -8.95
C TYR A 342 19.93 -0.30 -10.23
N LEU A 343 20.83 -1.28 -10.11
CA LEU A 343 21.14 -2.20 -11.20
C LEU A 343 20.79 -3.63 -10.78
N VAL A 344 20.17 -4.36 -11.69
CA VAL A 344 20.01 -5.82 -11.58
C VAL A 344 20.49 -6.46 -12.87
N MET A 345 21.31 -7.50 -12.76
CA MET A 345 21.88 -8.18 -13.91
C MET A 345 21.95 -9.68 -13.67
N THR A 346 21.96 -10.43 -14.78
CA THR A 346 22.09 -11.88 -14.77
C THR A 346 23.33 -12.25 -15.58
N PRO A 347 24.51 -12.45 -14.95
CA PRO A 347 25.69 -12.90 -15.65
C PRO A 347 25.54 -14.34 -16.15
N LYS A 348 26.23 -14.66 -17.24
CA LYS A 348 26.39 -16.05 -17.66
C LYS A 348 27.52 -16.72 -16.91
N ARG A 349 27.35 -18.01 -16.64
CA ARG A 349 28.33 -18.81 -15.89
C ARG A 349 29.63 -19.01 -16.66
N GLN A 350 29.57 -19.11 -17.98
CA GLN A 350 30.72 -19.33 -18.85
C GLN A 350 30.97 -18.05 -19.65
N ASN A 351 32.15 -17.47 -19.47
CA ASN A 351 32.77 -16.54 -20.44
C ASN A 351 33.60 -17.36 -21.43
#